data_AF-A0A1A8XCW8-F1
#
_entry.id   AF-A0A1A8XCW8-F1
#
_cell.length_a   1.000
_cell.length_b   1.000
_cell.length_c   1.000
_cell.angle_alpha   90.00
_cell.angle_beta   90.00
_cell.angle_gamma   90.00
#
_symmetry.space_group_name_H-M   'P 1'
#
loop_
_entity.id
_entity.type
_entity.pdbx_description
1 polymer ?
#
loop_
_entity_poly.entity_id
_entity_poly.type
_entity_poly.pdbx_seq_one_letter_code
_entity_poly.pdbx_strand_id
1 'polypeptide(L)'
;TSEINSSEGNLKLTYENVWFIKQTVPNSCGTIALFHVHCNLKSKFEFDKGSILDNFFDKVKEMTPEKRGQEFQNTKSIELLHHEFCGDLSSAGENNDVDTHFIVFLENDGQLIELDAGNIIQKVFIEKCQGDNRFSALAVVSSDDA
;
A
#
# COMPACT_ATOMS: atom_id res chain seq x y z
N THR A 1 35.97 1.23 -17.96
CA THR A 1 35.35 1.02 -19.28
C THR A 1 34.44 -0.18 -19.15
N SER A 2 33.13 -0.03 -19.02
CA SER A 2 32.22 0.62 -19.97
C SER A 2 31.05 1.31 -19.25
N GLU A 3 30.92 2.61 -19.52
CA GLU A 3 29.71 3.39 -19.27
C GLU A 3 28.67 3.02 -20.33
N ILE A 4 27.43 2.80 -19.91
CA ILE A 4 26.27 2.86 -20.81
C ILE A 4 25.60 4.20 -20.50
N ASN A 5 25.84 5.17 -21.38
CA ASN A 5 25.13 6.44 -21.41
C ASN A 5 23.80 6.22 -22.14
N SER A 6 22.70 6.15 -21.38
CA SER A 6 21.35 6.40 -21.91
C SER A 6 20.83 7.69 -21.30
N SER A 7 20.62 8.68 -22.14
CA SER A 7 20.19 10.04 -21.83
C SER A 7 18.67 10.11 -21.57
N GLU A 8 18.22 9.53 -20.46
CA GLU A 8 16.92 9.86 -19.86
C GLU A 8 17.19 10.17 -18.40
N GLY A 9 16.70 11.32 -17.93
CA GLY A 9 17.09 11.89 -16.65
C GLY A 9 17.03 10.86 -15.52
N ASN A 10 18.16 10.69 -14.82
CA ASN A 10 18.22 9.99 -13.53
C ASN A 10 17.30 10.74 -12.55
N LEU A 11 16.00 10.46 -12.58
CA LEU A 11 15.10 10.75 -11.48
C LEU A 11 15.56 9.88 -10.32
N LYS A 12 16.42 10.46 -9.48
CA LYS A 12 16.85 9.86 -8.23
C LYS A 12 15.60 9.71 -7.36
N LEU A 13 15.03 8.51 -7.40
CA LEU A 13 13.83 8.14 -6.69
C LEU A 13 14.08 8.13 -5.19
N THR A 14 13.62 9.16 -4.51
CA THR A 14 13.68 9.27 -3.05
C THR A 14 12.42 8.69 -2.46
N TYR A 15 12.52 7.48 -1.91
CA TYR A 15 11.47 6.83 -1.10
C TYR A 15 11.10 7.63 0.17
N GLU A 16 11.80 8.73 0.45
CA GLU A 16 11.59 9.57 1.63
C GLU A 16 10.14 10.08 1.72
N ASN A 17 9.45 10.23 0.59
CA ASN A 17 8.08 10.73 0.54
C ASN A 17 6.99 9.64 0.54
N VAL A 18 7.36 8.35 0.51
CA VAL A 18 6.39 7.25 0.47
C VAL A 18 6.19 6.66 1.86
N TRP A 19 4.96 6.73 2.35
CA TRP A 19 4.56 6.05 3.56
C TRP A 19 4.34 4.56 3.28
N PHE A 20 5.11 3.70 3.94
CA PHE A 20 5.05 2.25 3.75
C PHE A 20 4.91 1.51 5.09
N ILE A 21 4.10 0.45 5.10
CA ILE A 21 3.93 -0.49 6.20
C ILE A 21 4.11 -1.92 5.68
N LYS A 22 4.86 -2.74 6.43
CA LYS A 22 5.09 -4.14 6.12
C LYS A 22 3.94 -5.01 6.63
N GLN A 23 3.46 -5.95 5.83
CA GLN A 23 2.49 -6.93 6.29
C GLN A 23 3.17 -7.97 7.19
N THR A 24 2.61 -8.14 8.38
CA THR A 24 3.07 -9.10 9.40
C THR A 24 2.01 -10.16 9.72
N VAL A 25 0.75 -9.91 9.33
CA VAL A 25 -0.40 -10.78 9.61
C VAL A 25 -0.91 -11.39 8.29
N PRO A 26 -1.07 -12.73 8.19
CA PRO A 26 -1.68 -13.36 7.02
C PRO A 26 -3.09 -12.82 6.75
N ASN A 27 -3.50 -12.75 5.48
CA ASN A 27 -4.82 -12.28 5.03
C ASN A 27 -5.17 -10.81 5.39
N SER A 28 -4.22 -10.04 5.93
CA SER A 28 -4.41 -8.60 6.20
C SER A 28 -4.08 -7.70 5.00
N CYS A 29 -3.71 -8.28 3.85
CA CYS A 29 -3.26 -7.54 2.66
C CYS A 29 -4.27 -6.50 2.19
N GLY A 30 -5.58 -6.77 2.26
CA GLY A 30 -6.63 -5.80 1.91
C GLY A 30 -6.62 -4.56 2.80
N THR A 31 -6.43 -4.72 4.11
CA THR A 31 -6.30 -3.57 5.02
C THR A 31 -4.98 -2.86 4.81
N ILE A 32 -3.87 -3.59 4.65
CA ILE A 32 -2.56 -2.98 4.36
C ILE A 32 -2.62 -2.11 3.09
N ALA A 33 -3.30 -2.58 2.05
CA ALA A 33 -3.54 -1.81 0.83
C ALA A 33 -4.31 -0.51 1.12
N LEU A 34 -5.38 -0.55 1.92
CA LEU A 34 -6.11 0.67 2.30
C LEU A 34 -5.22 1.67 3.07
N PHE A 35 -4.36 1.18 3.97
CA PHE A 35 -3.38 2.03 4.66
C PHE A 35 -2.39 2.67 3.68
N HIS A 36 -1.84 1.90 2.73
CA HIS A 36 -0.98 2.46 1.69
C HIS A 36 -1.68 3.55 0.88
N VAL A 37 -2.95 3.37 0.50
CA VAL A 37 -3.72 4.41 -0.21
C VAL A 37 -3.89 5.67 0.65
N HIS A 38 -4.52 5.53 1.82
CA HIS A 38 -4.92 6.69 2.60
C HIS A 38 -3.74 7.46 3.20
N CYS A 39 -2.69 6.76 3.64
CA CYS A 39 -1.51 7.42 4.23
C CYS A 39 -0.68 8.20 3.21
N ASN A 40 -0.59 7.73 1.96
CA ASN A 40 0.13 8.44 0.90
C ASN A 40 -0.73 9.54 0.26
N LEU A 41 -2.05 9.46 0.35
CA LEU A 41 -2.96 10.51 -0.14
C LEU A 41 -3.38 11.52 0.94
N LYS A 42 -2.78 11.47 2.13
CA LYS A 42 -3.17 12.29 3.30
C LYS A 42 -3.16 13.80 3.03
N SER A 43 -2.30 14.28 2.13
CA SER A 43 -2.25 15.71 1.74
C SER A 43 -3.47 16.15 0.90
N LYS A 44 -4.13 15.21 0.23
CA LYS A 44 -5.32 15.44 -0.59
C LYS A 44 -6.61 15.08 0.15
N PHE A 45 -6.56 14.04 0.99
CA PHE A 45 -7.69 13.57 1.78
C PHE A 45 -7.28 13.47 3.26
N GLU A 46 -7.74 14.44 4.05
CA GLU A 46 -7.47 14.42 5.49
C GLU A 46 -8.21 13.27 6.18
N PHE A 47 -7.64 12.80 7.29
CA PHE A 47 -8.32 11.83 8.15
C PHE A 47 -9.32 12.54 9.05
N ASP A 48 -10.43 11.88 9.33
CA ASP A 48 -11.33 12.31 10.39
C ASP A 48 -10.58 12.28 11.73
N LYS A 49 -10.55 13.43 12.42
CA LYS A 49 -9.79 13.57 13.68
C LYS A 49 -10.27 12.58 14.73
N GLY A 50 -9.33 11.87 15.34
CA GLY A 50 -9.61 10.87 16.35
C GLY A 50 -10.18 9.54 15.81
N SER A 51 -10.28 9.38 14.49
CA SER A 51 -10.60 8.09 13.87
C SER A 51 -9.52 7.04 14.16
N ILE A 52 -9.84 5.76 13.92
CA ILE A 52 -8.88 4.65 14.08
C ILE A 52 -7.64 4.89 13.20
N LEU A 53 -7.84 5.35 11.96
CA LEU A 53 -6.75 5.60 11.02
C LEU A 53 -5.89 6.79 11.45
N ASP A 54 -6.50 7.90 11.88
CA ASP A 54 -5.80 9.09 12.38
C ASP A 54 -4.90 8.76 13.58
N ASN A 55 -5.48 8.12 14.60
CA ASN A 55 -4.77 7.72 15.80
C ASN A 55 -3.63 6.72 15.51
N PHE A 56 -3.86 5.78 14.60
CA PHE A 56 -2.83 4.81 14.21
C PHE A 56 -1.69 5.51 13.47
N PHE A 57 -2.00 6.35 12.47
CA PHE A 57 -0.99 7.05 11.69
C PHE A 57 -0.13 7.94 12.59
N ASP A 58 -0.74 8.71 13.49
CA ASP A 58 -0.01 9.56 14.43
C ASP A 58 0.91 8.78 15.36
N LYS A 59 0.49 7.57 15.77
CA LYS A 59 1.31 6.67 16.58
C LYS A 59 2.54 6.16 15.84
N VAL A 60 2.44 5.90 14.53
CA VAL A 60 3.47 5.15 13.79
C VAL A 60 4.22 5.96 12.72
N LYS A 61 3.92 7.24 12.54
CA LYS A 61 4.51 8.09 11.49
C LYS A 61 6.05 8.11 11.51
N GLU A 62 6.67 8.10 12.69
CA GLU A 62 8.13 8.07 12.85
C GLU A 62 8.74 6.65 12.92
N MET A 63 7.92 5.61 12.79
CA MET A 63 8.38 4.22 12.86
C MET A 63 8.88 3.70 11.51
N THR A 64 9.78 2.72 11.54
CA THR A 64 10.16 1.97 10.32
C THR A 64 8.98 1.12 9.82
N PRO A 65 8.95 0.73 8.53
CA PRO A 65 7.88 -0.12 7.99
C PRO A 65 7.63 -1.41 8.77
N GLU A 66 8.69 -2.05 9.30
CA GLU A 66 8.59 -3.25 10.12
C GLU A 66 7.90 -2.97 11.46
N LYS A 67 8.28 -1.87 12.12
CA LYS A 67 7.68 -1.45 13.39
C LYS A 67 6.23 -1.02 13.21
N ARG A 68 5.89 -0.37 12.09
CA ARG A 68 4.50 -0.09 11.69
C ARG A 68 3.70 -1.39 11.58
N GLY A 69 4.26 -2.42 10.94
CA GLY A 69 3.63 -3.74 10.83
C GLY A 69 3.43 -4.44 12.17
N GLN A 70 4.39 -4.31 13.10
CA GLN A 70 4.24 -4.81 14.47
C GLN A 70 3.13 -4.07 15.23
N GLU A 71 3.04 -2.75 15.11
CA GLU A 71 1.97 -1.97 15.75
C GLU A 71 0.60 -2.29 15.16
N PHE A 72 0.51 -2.49 13.84
CA PHE A 72 -0.70 -2.94 13.16
C PHE A 72 -1.21 -4.26 13.74
N GLN A 73 -0.33 -5.25 13.91
CA GLN A 73 -0.67 -6.53 14.51
C GLN A 73 -1.21 -6.39 15.95
N ASN A 74 -0.74 -5.40 16.70
CA ASN A 74 -1.15 -5.16 18.08
C ASN A 74 -2.39 -4.27 18.23
N THR A 75 -2.91 -3.71 17.13
CA THR A 75 -4.03 -2.75 17.18
C THR A 75 -5.37 -3.45 17.04
N LYS A 76 -6.00 -3.78 18.17
CA LYS A 76 -7.24 -4.58 18.20
C LYS A 76 -8.43 -3.92 17.47
N SER A 77 -8.52 -2.59 17.49
CA SER A 77 -9.59 -1.87 16.78
C SER A 77 -9.54 -2.06 15.26
N ILE A 78 -8.34 -2.13 14.69
CA ILE A 78 -8.14 -2.41 13.26
C ILE A 78 -8.54 -3.85 12.95
N GLU A 79 -8.12 -4.82 13.78
CA GLU A 79 -8.48 -6.23 13.61
C GLU A 79 -10.01 -6.45 13.65
N LEU A 80 -10.69 -5.84 14.63
CA LEU A 80 -12.15 -5.95 14.76
C LEU A 80 -12.86 -5.36 13.54
N LEU A 81 -12.43 -4.19 13.08
CA LEU A 81 -13.02 -3.54 11.91
C LEU A 81 -12.75 -4.35 10.64
N HIS A 82 -11.54 -4.91 10.48
CA HIS A 82 -11.23 -5.79 9.36
C HIS A 82 -12.19 -6.99 9.29
N HIS A 83 -12.46 -7.64 10.42
CA HIS A 83 -13.39 -8.78 10.46
C HIS A 83 -14.86 -8.39 10.26
N GLU A 84 -15.25 -7.15 10.58
CA GLU A 84 -16.62 -6.67 10.34
C GLU A 84 -16.91 -6.49 8.83
N PHE A 85 -15.88 -6.19 8.04
CA PHE A 85 -15.98 -5.95 6.60
C PHE A 85 -15.33 -7.03 5.74
N CYS A 86 -14.84 -8.14 6.33
CA CYS A 86 -14.33 -9.24 5.54
C CYS A 86 -15.49 -10.00 4.86
N GLY A 87 -15.18 -10.65 3.74
CA GLY A 87 -16.16 -11.46 3.02
C GLY A 87 -16.70 -12.61 3.88
N ASP A 88 -17.88 -13.09 3.53
CA ASP A 88 -18.55 -14.17 4.27
C ASP A 88 -17.66 -15.43 4.32
N LEU A 89 -17.21 -15.79 5.52
CA LEU A 89 -16.36 -16.95 5.79
C LEU A 89 -17.00 -18.27 5.33
N SER A 90 -18.33 -18.29 5.16
CA SER A 90 -19.04 -19.46 4.62
C SER A 90 -18.70 -19.78 3.16
N SER A 91 -18.08 -18.84 2.43
CA SER A 91 -17.60 -19.02 1.06
C SER A 91 -16.13 -19.42 0.96
N ALA A 92 -15.35 -19.28 2.04
CA ALA A 92 -14.01 -19.82 2.13
C ALA A 92 -14.14 -21.32 2.44
N GLY A 93 -14.02 -22.17 1.42
CA GLY A 93 -14.02 -23.63 1.62
C GLY A 93 -12.93 -24.06 2.61
N GLU A 94 -12.96 -25.33 3.05
CA GLU A 94 -12.06 -25.91 4.08
C GLU A 94 -10.54 -25.75 3.82
N ASN A 95 -10.13 -25.19 2.69
CA ASN A 95 -8.79 -24.71 2.40
C ASN A 95 -8.66 -23.23 2.75
N ASN A 96 -7.92 -22.92 3.82
CA ASN A 96 -7.44 -21.57 4.16
C ASN A 96 -6.39 -21.02 3.17
N ASP A 97 -6.35 -21.52 1.94
CA ASP A 97 -5.41 -21.10 0.90
C ASP A 97 -5.99 -19.88 0.20
N VAL A 98 -5.49 -18.71 0.58
CA VAL A 98 -5.86 -17.45 -0.04
C VAL A 98 -4.91 -17.21 -1.21
N ASP A 99 -5.35 -17.55 -2.41
CA ASP A 99 -4.59 -17.36 -3.66
C ASP A 99 -4.68 -15.93 -4.22
N THR A 100 -5.31 -15.01 -3.50
CA THR A 100 -5.53 -13.63 -3.94
C THR A 100 -4.78 -12.62 -3.06
N HIS A 101 -4.04 -11.71 -3.69
CA HIS A 101 -3.25 -10.70 -2.99
C HIS A 101 -3.65 -9.29 -3.42
N PHE A 102 -3.83 -8.39 -2.44
CA PHE A 102 -4.11 -6.98 -2.69
C PHE A 102 -2.80 -6.18 -2.76
N ILE A 103 -2.64 -5.39 -3.82
CA ILE A 103 -1.55 -4.44 -4.03
C ILE A 103 -2.13 -3.08 -4.42
N VAL A 104 -1.32 -2.02 -4.28
CA VAL A 104 -1.73 -0.65 -4.59
C VAL A 104 -0.78 -0.03 -5.60
N PHE A 105 -1.34 0.71 -6.56
CA PHE A 105 -0.58 1.59 -7.43
C PHE A 105 -0.90 3.05 -7.08
N LEU A 106 0.12 3.86 -6.84
CA LEU A 106 0.00 5.28 -6.52
C LEU A 106 0.82 6.13 -7.47
N GLU A 107 0.32 7.30 -7.81
CA GLU A 107 1.10 8.36 -8.42
C GLU A 107 1.79 9.18 -7.32
N ASN A 108 3.11 9.38 -7.45
CA ASN A 108 3.88 10.27 -6.60
C ASN A 108 4.94 10.99 -7.45
N ASP A 109 4.87 12.32 -7.50
CA ASP A 109 5.81 13.19 -8.22
C ASP A 109 6.00 12.80 -9.70
N GLY A 110 4.89 12.47 -10.38
CA GLY A 110 4.86 12.05 -11.78
C GLY A 110 5.26 10.59 -12.02
N GLN A 111 5.42 9.80 -10.96
CA GLN A 111 5.86 8.40 -11.04
C GLN A 111 4.81 7.44 -10.50
N LEU A 112 4.60 6.32 -11.19
CA LEU A 112 3.75 5.24 -10.72
C LEU A 112 4.55 4.30 -9.79
N ILE A 113 4.07 4.13 -8.56
CA ILE A 113 4.69 3.31 -7.53
C ILE A 113 3.79 2.12 -7.21
N GLU A 114 4.33 0.90 -7.24
CA GLU A 114 3.65 -0.31 -6.78
C GLU A 114 4.03 -0.58 -5.32
N LEU A 115 3.02 -0.65 -4.46
CA LEU A 115 3.16 -1.03 -3.06
C LEU A 115 2.57 -2.42 -2.86
N ASP A 116 3.47 -3.37 -2.59
CA ASP A 116 3.14 -4.71 -2.13
C ASP A 116 3.48 -4.80 -0.64
N ALA A 117 2.56 -5.33 0.15
CA ALA A 117 2.70 -5.63 1.56
C ALA A 117 4.03 -6.33 1.94
N GLY A 118 4.63 -7.09 1.02
CA GLY A 118 5.95 -7.72 1.20
C GLY A 118 7.14 -6.83 0.85
N ASN A 119 7.02 -5.94 -0.15
CA ASN A 119 8.12 -5.13 -0.70
C ASN A 119 7.60 -3.84 -1.37
N ILE A 120 8.37 -2.76 -1.30
CA ILE A 120 8.19 -1.64 -2.24
C ILE A 120 8.78 -2.07 -3.58
N ILE A 121 7.94 -2.30 -4.58
CA ILE A 121 8.39 -2.74 -5.91
C ILE A 121 8.36 -1.52 -6.82
N GLN A 122 9.53 -0.99 -7.14
CA GLN A 122 9.63 0.09 -8.12
C GLN A 122 9.72 -0.49 -9.52
N LYS A 123 8.64 -0.36 -10.30
CA LYS A 123 8.67 -0.62 -11.74
C LYS A 123 8.21 0.63 -12.47
N VAL A 124 9.13 1.26 -13.22
CA VAL A 124 8.73 2.03 -14.40
C VAL A 124 8.00 1.03 -15.29
N PHE A 125 6.68 1.17 -15.43
CA PHE A 125 5.88 0.15 -16.09
C PHE A 125 6.21 0.12 -17.59
N ILE A 126 7.04 -0.84 -18.00
CA ILE A 126 7.06 -1.38 -19.37
C ILE A 126 6.75 -2.88 -19.28
N GLU A 127 5.64 -3.23 -19.92
CA GLU A 127 5.10 -4.54 -20.32
C GLU A 127 4.82 -5.66 -19.30
N LYS A 128 3.51 -5.97 -19.21
CA LYS A 128 2.85 -7.28 -19.05
C LYS A 128 3.66 -8.40 -18.37
N CYS A 129 3.32 -8.72 -17.12
CA CYS A 129 3.53 -10.06 -16.57
C CYS A 129 2.32 -10.96 -16.90
N GLN A 130 2.58 -12.06 -17.60
CA GLN A 130 1.57 -13.06 -17.98
C GLN A 130 1.49 -14.12 -16.87
N GLY A 131 0.33 -14.28 -16.22
CA GLY A 131 0.09 -15.39 -15.29
C GLY A 131 -0.68 -15.07 -14.00
N ASP A 132 -0.79 -13.81 -13.57
CA ASP A 132 -1.57 -13.43 -12.39
C ASP A 132 -2.85 -12.68 -12.78
N ASN A 133 -3.99 -13.10 -12.21
CA ASN A 133 -5.19 -12.28 -12.19
C ASN A 133 -5.02 -11.18 -11.13
N ARG A 134 -4.41 -10.06 -11.53
CA ARG A 134 -4.20 -8.91 -10.64
C ARG A 134 -5.38 -7.95 -10.74
N PHE A 135 -6.13 -7.81 -9.66
CA PHE A 135 -7.06 -6.70 -9.49
C PHE A 135 -6.27 -5.51 -8.94
N SER A 136 -6.20 -4.43 -9.71
CA SER A 136 -5.54 -3.20 -9.29
C SER A 136 -6.59 -2.19 -8.86
N ALA A 137 -6.59 -1.80 -7.58
CA ALA A 137 -7.26 -0.58 -7.16
C ALA A 137 -6.40 0.60 -7.61
N LEU A 138 -6.79 1.26 -8.70
CA LEU A 138 -6.12 2.45 -9.20
C LEU A 138 -6.79 3.68 -8.57
N ALA A 139 -6.12 4.32 -7.62
CA ALA A 139 -6.54 5.63 -7.13
C ALA A 139 -6.08 6.70 -8.15
N VAL A 140 -6.96 7.10 -9.06
CA VAL A 140 -6.73 8.25 -9.94
C VAL A 140 -7.27 9.49 -9.24
N VAL A 141 -6.40 10.47 -8.96
CA VAL A 141 -6.82 11.79 -8.50
C VAL A 141 -6.62 12.78 -9.64
N SER A 142 -7.67 13.50 -10.04
CA SER A 142 -7.55 14.58 -11.03
C SER A 142 -6.66 15.68 -10.48
N SER A 143 -5.67 16.12 -11.27
CA SER A 143 -4.92 17.33 -10.99
C SER A 143 -5.73 18.53 -11.47
N ASP A 144 -6.63 19.03 -10.63
CA ASP A 144 -7.32 20.29 -10.92
C ASP A 144 -6.62 21.40 -10.13
N ASP A 145 -5.65 22.05 -10.77
CA ASP A 145 -5.21 23.41 -10.45
C ASP A 145 -5.26 24.25 -11.75
N ALA A 146 -6.31 25.08 -11.85
CA ALA A 146 -6.38 26.27 -12.71
C ALA A 146 -7.13 27.38 -11.96
#